data_AF-A0A1Q3H8L2-F1
#
_entry.id   AF-A0A1Q3H8L2-F1
#
_cell.length_a   1.000
_cell.length_b   1.000
_cell.length_c   1.000
_cell.angle_alpha   90.00
_cell.angle_beta   90.00
_cell.angle_gamma   90.00
#
_symmetry.space_group_name_H-M   'P 1'
#
loop_
_entity.id
_entity.type
_entity.pdbx_description
1 polymer ?
#
loop_
_entity_poly.entity_id
_entity_poly.type
_entity_poly.pdbx_seq_one_letter_code
_entity_poly.pdbx_strand_id
1 'polypeptide(L)'
;MFLVLLWLLLPGALANLFRAVLGLPLWVGAVAGTAGGVGVTWKVLAWRRAWPTYGPLVLIQVLYLITTLGLTWRILGIPALGGLVSIGGGDAGNHAALQMDFVTHKPKTYEGFTFFHTLTYGLRWLFGLDTFTSFRAGFYLVPVSMALALAGGLEFVAGRLWRSGRAMVAAQATLWVATVTAWPFLLLRLLHYHQSDGFYAHLFGTVPLVLAWLAYALPRSPWVRCAALAVFVVFYRYTYGLNLGDLLAASGLLVLLEATRVSGSKYRGGVVLLGLVFLAAATYAYWRLLPLKDISGGITFYSYARALRVQCWTVVGLLAVRFLSSREEPVERRLIDFALLFAGVNALVQQAYLGAGWRVDYYFLKYGFHAVVLLLCLGLLVISIRVGGLFQKGLARAGRWEWALAVLVAVGLFEVTRGWGRAFKIYVPSYWDRVRAEPPLPNLDALEDRGAVALARQVLREEGKSFGGYLSPSWPRTNFTNVELGWVPDDWSRTNGHWPLFVSGQVRQGPGLCVFWEASASDWEGYQRFSKEEGSPLADVVRGLQARPDAVCREHAAPWVASGSRTLCYRCD
;
A
#
# COMPACT_ATOMS: atom_id res chain seq x y z
N MET A 1 -15.92 -0.62 14.21
CA MET A 1 -15.14 -0.52 12.94
C MET A 1 -14.70 -1.84 12.30
N PHE A 2 -14.27 -2.86 13.06
CA PHE A 2 -13.71 -4.11 12.50
C PHE A 2 -14.61 -4.88 11.51
N LEU A 3 -15.93 -4.88 11.71
CA LEU A 3 -16.86 -5.55 10.79
C LEU A 3 -16.86 -4.88 9.41
N VAL A 4 -16.79 -3.55 9.35
CA VAL A 4 -16.73 -2.79 8.09
C VAL A 4 -15.51 -3.21 7.27
N LEU A 5 -14.35 -3.35 7.91
CA LEU A 5 -13.12 -3.85 7.26
C LEU A 5 -13.31 -5.24 6.65
N LEU A 6 -13.99 -6.12 7.37
CA LEU A 6 -14.20 -7.48 6.94
C LEU A 6 -15.09 -7.51 5.69
N TRP A 7 -16.15 -6.71 5.67
CA TRP A 7 -17.01 -6.53 4.50
C TRP A 7 -16.27 -5.89 3.31
N LEU A 8 -15.37 -4.95 3.57
CA LEU A 8 -14.59 -4.27 2.54
C LEU A 8 -13.57 -5.21 1.87
N LEU A 9 -12.90 -6.05 2.66
CA LEU A 9 -11.71 -6.78 2.20
C LEU A 9 -11.97 -8.25 1.90
N LEU A 10 -12.86 -8.93 2.63
CA LEU A 10 -13.00 -10.38 2.54
C LEU A 10 -13.49 -10.87 1.18
N PRO A 11 -14.47 -10.22 0.50
CA PRO A 11 -14.87 -10.62 -0.84
C PRO A 11 -13.71 -10.61 -1.83
N GLY A 12 -12.93 -9.53 -1.85
CA GLY A 12 -11.74 -9.43 -2.72
C GLY A 12 -10.64 -10.42 -2.34
N ALA A 13 -10.43 -10.67 -1.04
CA ALA A 13 -9.39 -11.57 -0.56
C ALA A 13 -9.67 -13.02 -0.98
N LEU A 14 -10.93 -13.49 -0.82
CA LEU A 14 -11.31 -14.83 -1.23
C LEU A 14 -11.46 -14.97 -2.75
N ALA A 15 -11.94 -13.95 -3.46
CA ALA A 15 -11.91 -13.90 -4.92
C ALA A 15 -10.50 -14.12 -5.45
N ASN A 16 -9.53 -13.38 -4.91
CA ASN A 16 -8.13 -13.49 -5.27
C ASN A 16 -7.55 -14.87 -4.94
N LEU A 17 -7.77 -15.35 -3.70
CA LEU A 17 -7.28 -16.65 -3.25
C LEU A 17 -7.81 -17.79 -4.12
N PHE A 18 -9.12 -17.83 -4.38
CA PHE A 18 -9.74 -18.91 -5.15
C PHE A 18 -9.29 -18.88 -6.61
N ARG A 19 -9.15 -17.70 -7.20
CA ARG A 19 -8.60 -17.55 -8.54
C ARG A 19 -7.15 -17.99 -8.61
N ALA A 20 -6.29 -17.51 -7.70
CA ALA A 20 -4.86 -17.80 -7.72
C ALA A 20 -4.54 -19.28 -7.43
N VAL A 21 -5.27 -19.91 -6.50
CA VAL A 21 -5.03 -21.30 -6.07
C VAL A 21 -5.75 -22.31 -6.94
N LEU A 22 -7.04 -22.07 -7.22
CA LEU A 22 -7.94 -23.05 -7.83
C LEU A 22 -8.28 -22.71 -9.28
N GLY A 23 -7.84 -21.56 -9.79
CA GLY A 23 -8.19 -21.09 -11.14
C GLY A 23 -9.64 -20.63 -11.29
N LEU A 24 -10.42 -20.60 -10.21
CA LEU A 24 -11.85 -20.32 -10.25
C LEU A 24 -12.15 -18.86 -10.65
N PRO A 25 -13.33 -18.59 -11.24
CA PRO A 25 -13.77 -17.22 -11.51
C PRO A 25 -13.83 -16.36 -10.25
N LEU A 26 -13.52 -15.07 -10.37
CA LEU A 26 -13.47 -14.13 -9.24
C LEU A 26 -14.78 -14.04 -8.45
N TRP A 27 -15.92 -14.14 -9.13
CA TRP A 27 -17.24 -14.07 -8.48
C TRP A 27 -17.47 -15.20 -7.47
N VAL A 28 -16.90 -16.39 -7.68
CA VAL A 28 -17.05 -17.54 -6.77
C VAL A 28 -16.44 -17.20 -5.41
N GLY A 29 -15.20 -16.70 -5.41
CA GLY A 29 -14.55 -16.30 -4.17
C GLY A 29 -15.16 -15.03 -3.58
N ALA A 30 -15.67 -14.10 -4.39
CA ALA A 30 -16.40 -12.93 -3.89
C ALA A 30 -17.68 -13.32 -3.14
N VAL A 31 -18.48 -14.25 -3.69
CA VAL A 31 -19.67 -14.79 -3.02
C VAL A 31 -19.30 -15.50 -1.72
N ALA A 32 -18.27 -16.36 -1.75
CA ALA A 32 -17.78 -17.03 -0.55
C ALA A 32 -17.31 -16.02 0.52
N GLY A 33 -16.62 -14.95 0.11
CA GLY A 33 -16.14 -13.91 1.02
C GLY A 33 -17.26 -13.09 1.61
N THR A 34 -18.27 -12.75 0.81
CA THR A 34 -19.50 -12.10 1.27
C THR A 34 -20.26 -12.97 2.27
N ALA A 35 -20.47 -14.25 1.95
CA ALA A 35 -21.13 -15.20 2.86
C ALA A 35 -20.35 -15.39 4.16
N GLY A 36 -19.02 -15.50 4.09
CA GLY A 36 -18.14 -15.50 5.26
C GLY A 36 -18.28 -14.22 6.08
N GLY A 37 -18.39 -13.07 5.42
CA GLY A 37 -18.58 -11.77 6.06
C GLY A 37 -19.90 -11.64 6.80
N VAL A 38 -21.00 -12.07 6.18
CA VAL A 38 -22.32 -12.20 6.80
C VAL A 38 -22.22 -13.09 8.02
N GLY A 39 -21.66 -14.30 7.88
CA GLY A 39 -21.58 -15.28 8.96
C GLY A 39 -20.80 -14.78 10.17
N VAL A 40 -19.66 -14.12 9.95
CA VAL A 40 -18.86 -13.51 11.03
C VAL A 40 -19.61 -12.35 11.67
N THR A 41 -20.20 -11.47 10.88
CA THR A 41 -20.96 -10.32 11.38
C THR A 41 -22.15 -10.77 12.21
N TRP A 42 -22.94 -11.72 11.70
CA TRP A 42 -24.06 -12.32 12.42
C TRP A 42 -23.62 -12.91 13.76
N LYS A 43 -22.57 -13.74 13.77
CA LYS A 43 -22.04 -14.31 15.02
C LYS A 43 -21.58 -13.25 16.01
N VAL A 44 -20.87 -12.22 15.54
CA VAL A 44 -20.38 -11.12 16.41
C VAL A 44 -21.55 -10.34 17.00
N LEU A 45 -22.58 -10.03 16.20
CA LEU A 45 -23.78 -9.31 16.65
C LEU A 45 -24.63 -10.17 17.60
N ALA A 46 -24.77 -11.48 17.33
CA ALA A 46 -25.52 -12.39 18.18
C ALA A 46 -24.83 -12.64 19.54
N TRP A 47 -23.49 -12.68 19.56
CA TRP A 47 -22.73 -12.97 20.79
C TRP A 47 -22.42 -11.73 21.63
N ARG A 48 -22.44 -10.54 21.03
CA ARG A 48 -22.26 -9.31 21.80
C ARG A 48 -23.62 -8.81 22.28
N ARG A 49 -23.85 -8.89 23.60
CA ARG A 49 -24.76 -7.96 24.27
C ARG A 49 -24.42 -6.56 23.76
N ALA A 50 -25.43 -5.82 23.29
CA ALA A 50 -25.28 -4.45 22.79
C ALA A 50 -24.27 -3.72 23.68
N TRP A 51 -23.05 -3.51 23.15
CA TRP A 51 -22.08 -2.70 23.87
C TRP A 51 -22.77 -1.36 24.08
N PRO A 52 -22.67 -0.72 25.25
CA PRO A 52 -23.24 0.61 25.40
C PRO A 52 -22.55 1.47 24.35
N THR A 53 -23.25 1.78 23.26
CA THR A 53 -22.82 2.71 22.24
C THR A 53 -22.90 4.06 22.91
N TYR A 54 -21.84 4.40 23.63
CA TYR A 54 -21.69 5.70 24.24
C TYR A 54 -21.65 6.70 23.09
N GLY A 55 -22.70 7.52 22.95
CA GLY A 55 -22.83 8.48 21.84
C GLY A 55 -21.54 9.29 21.57
N PRO A 56 -20.84 9.80 22.60
CA PRO A 56 -19.57 10.49 22.40
C PRO A 56 -18.45 9.64 21.78
N LEU A 57 -18.43 8.33 22.04
CA LEU A 57 -17.43 7.43 21.44
C LEU A 57 -17.66 7.30 19.93
N VAL A 58 -18.91 7.10 19.52
CA VAL A 58 -19.29 7.02 18.10
C VAL A 58 -18.95 8.32 17.39
N LEU A 59 -19.28 9.47 18.01
CA LEU A 59 -18.95 10.79 17.46
C LEU A 59 -17.43 10.94 17.24
N ILE A 60 -16.60 10.60 18.23
CA ILE A 60 -15.14 10.69 18.10
C ILE A 60 -14.61 9.77 17.00
N GLN A 61 -15.18 8.58 16.84
CA GLN A 61 -14.76 7.66 15.78
C GLN A 61 -15.15 8.15 14.39
N VAL A 62 -16.34 8.72 14.25
CA VAL A 62 -16.78 9.36 13.01
C VAL A 62 -15.87 10.56 12.69
N LEU A 63 -15.62 11.43 13.66
CA LEU A 63 -14.69 12.56 13.51
C LEU A 63 -13.28 12.09 13.15
N TYR A 64 -12.78 11.04 13.79
CA TYR A 64 -11.49 10.43 13.49
C TYR A 64 -11.43 9.98 12.02
N LEU A 65 -12.43 9.24 11.54
CA LEU A 65 -12.47 8.77 10.16
C LEU A 65 -12.60 9.92 9.17
N ILE A 66 -13.54 10.85 9.37
CA ILE A 66 -13.74 12.02 8.50
C ILE A 66 -12.47 12.87 8.44
N THR A 67 -11.83 13.14 9.58
CA THR A 67 -10.61 13.95 9.61
C THR A 67 -9.46 13.22 8.94
N THR A 68 -9.31 11.92 9.18
CA THR A 68 -8.23 11.12 8.57
C THR A 68 -8.41 11.01 7.05
N LEU A 69 -9.65 10.79 6.59
CA LEU A 69 -10.03 10.79 5.18
C LEU A 69 -9.81 12.16 4.54
N GLY A 70 -10.32 13.22 5.16
CA GLY A 70 -10.18 14.60 4.68
C GLY A 70 -8.72 15.03 4.62
N LEU A 71 -7.91 14.65 5.60
CA LEU A 71 -6.46 14.89 5.62
C LEU A 71 -5.74 14.14 4.50
N THR A 72 -6.06 12.85 4.35
CA THR A 72 -5.50 12.01 3.27
C THR A 72 -5.87 12.57 1.90
N TRP A 73 -7.14 12.93 1.69
CA TRP A 73 -7.62 13.51 0.44
C TRP A 73 -7.02 14.89 0.19
N ARG A 74 -6.97 15.77 1.20
CA ARG A 74 -6.37 17.10 1.07
C ARG A 74 -4.90 17.02 0.67
N ILE A 75 -4.15 16.10 1.27
CA ILE A 75 -2.71 15.97 1.02
C ILE A 75 -2.46 15.20 -0.27
N LEU A 76 -3.13 14.09 -0.50
CA LEU A 76 -2.80 13.17 -1.59
C LEU A 76 -3.73 13.30 -2.81
N GLY A 77 -4.85 14.03 -2.71
CA GLY A 77 -5.95 14.06 -3.69
C GLY A 77 -5.72 14.81 -4.99
N ILE A 78 -4.74 15.73 -5.05
CA ILE A 78 -4.46 16.70 -6.14
C ILE A 78 -5.50 16.65 -7.27
N PRO A 79 -6.56 17.46 -7.21
CA PRO A 79 -7.63 17.44 -8.21
C PRO A 79 -7.12 17.62 -9.65
N ALA A 80 -6.12 18.48 -9.86
CA ALA A 80 -5.52 18.73 -11.17
C ALA A 80 -4.89 17.48 -11.82
N LEU A 81 -4.39 16.54 -11.02
CA LEU A 81 -3.80 15.26 -11.47
C LEU A 81 -4.76 14.08 -11.26
N GLY A 82 -6.01 14.34 -10.87
CA GLY A 82 -6.99 13.30 -10.55
C GLY A 82 -6.64 12.44 -9.33
N GLY A 83 -5.58 12.75 -8.57
CA GLY A 83 -5.20 12.09 -7.31
C GLY A 83 -4.14 10.99 -7.40
N LEU A 84 -3.83 10.46 -8.59
CA LEU A 84 -2.67 9.58 -8.81
C LEU A 84 -1.60 10.32 -9.60
N VAL A 85 -0.40 10.39 -9.01
CA VAL A 85 0.72 11.14 -9.59
C VAL A 85 1.85 10.21 -9.98
N SER A 86 2.79 10.69 -10.78
CA SER A 86 4.10 10.08 -10.99
C SER A 86 5.22 11.08 -10.69
N ILE A 87 6.39 10.58 -10.31
CA ILE A 87 7.65 11.33 -10.27
C ILE A 87 8.65 10.80 -11.31
N GLY A 88 8.17 10.05 -12.30
CA GLY A 88 8.98 9.34 -13.30
C GLY A 88 9.24 7.87 -12.98
N GLY A 89 8.73 7.33 -11.87
CA GLY A 89 8.91 5.92 -11.51
C GLY A 89 8.15 4.93 -12.40
N GLY A 90 8.65 3.68 -12.43
CA GLY A 90 8.43 2.73 -13.53
C GLY A 90 7.26 1.76 -13.45
N ASP A 91 6.67 1.47 -12.28
CA ASP A 91 5.80 0.29 -12.14
C ASP A 91 4.30 0.57 -12.31
N ALA A 92 3.88 1.83 -12.31
CA ALA A 92 2.45 2.17 -12.18
C ALA A 92 1.59 1.59 -13.32
N GLY A 93 2.01 1.78 -14.58
CA GLY A 93 1.30 1.21 -15.73
C GLY A 93 1.46 -0.31 -15.86
N ASN A 94 2.55 -0.88 -15.33
CA ASN A 94 2.76 -2.32 -15.30
C ASN A 94 1.68 -3.00 -14.47
N HIS A 95 1.27 -2.39 -13.35
CA HIS A 95 0.20 -2.93 -12.53
C HIS A 95 -1.17 -2.92 -13.23
N ALA A 96 -1.46 -1.97 -14.12
CA ALA A 96 -2.69 -1.98 -14.92
C ALA A 96 -2.72 -3.20 -15.86
N ALA A 97 -1.60 -3.51 -16.54
CA ALA A 97 -1.50 -4.71 -17.37
C ALA A 97 -1.57 -6.00 -16.54
N LEU A 98 -0.90 -6.06 -15.38
CA LEU A 98 -0.98 -7.20 -14.47
C LEU A 98 -2.42 -7.45 -13.97
N GLN A 99 -3.21 -6.38 -13.77
CA GLN A 99 -4.62 -6.51 -13.43
C GLN A 99 -5.37 -7.23 -14.55
N MET A 100 -5.24 -6.74 -15.78
CA MET A 100 -5.93 -7.32 -16.92
C MET A 100 -5.50 -8.78 -17.13
N ASP A 101 -4.19 -9.06 -17.16
CA ASP A 101 -3.66 -10.40 -17.40
C ASP A 101 -4.11 -11.44 -16.34
N PHE A 102 -4.13 -11.05 -15.05
CA PHE A 102 -4.61 -11.93 -13.97
C PHE A 102 -6.09 -12.28 -14.13
N VAL A 103 -6.90 -11.27 -14.45
CA VAL A 103 -8.35 -11.41 -14.56
C VAL A 103 -8.73 -12.21 -15.80
N THR A 104 -8.12 -11.93 -16.94
CA THR A 104 -8.59 -12.46 -18.24
C THR A 104 -7.83 -13.70 -18.71
N HIS A 105 -6.56 -13.88 -18.33
CA HIS A 105 -5.71 -14.92 -18.93
C HIS A 105 -5.17 -15.91 -17.90
N LYS A 106 -4.31 -15.46 -16.96
CA LYS A 106 -3.45 -16.37 -16.18
C LYS A 106 -3.65 -16.18 -14.67
N PRO A 107 -4.17 -17.18 -13.93
CA PRO A 107 -4.33 -17.07 -12.47
C PRO A 107 -3.01 -16.98 -11.69
N LYS A 108 -1.87 -17.31 -12.32
CA LYS A 108 -0.52 -17.23 -11.71
C LYS A 108 0.24 -15.94 -12.07
N THR A 109 -0.41 -14.97 -12.72
CA THR A 109 0.21 -13.67 -13.01
C THR A 109 0.77 -13.05 -11.73
N TYR A 110 1.96 -12.46 -11.84
CA TYR A 110 2.65 -11.84 -10.71
C TYR A 110 2.82 -12.78 -9.51
N GLU A 111 3.08 -14.07 -9.78
CA GLU A 111 3.18 -15.15 -8.78
C GLU A 111 1.96 -15.27 -7.83
N GLY A 112 0.79 -14.75 -8.25
CA GLY A 112 -0.43 -14.69 -7.46
C GLY A 112 -0.49 -13.55 -6.42
N PHE A 113 0.45 -12.59 -6.44
CA PHE A 113 0.44 -11.41 -5.56
C PHE A 113 -0.59 -10.35 -6.04
N THR A 114 -1.84 -10.77 -6.22
CA THR A 114 -2.84 -10.06 -7.04
C THR A 114 -4.06 -9.56 -6.26
N PHE A 115 -4.00 -9.51 -4.92
CA PHE A 115 -5.14 -9.04 -4.13
C PHE A 115 -5.52 -7.59 -4.46
N PHE A 116 -4.53 -6.69 -4.57
CA PHE A 116 -4.79 -5.31 -4.98
C PHE A 116 -5.50 -5.25 -6.35
N HIS A 117 -5.01 -6.01 -7.33
CA HIS A 117 -5.56 -6.06 -8.68
C HIS A 117 -6.98 -6.62 -8.71
N THR A 118 -7.25 -7.65 -7.90
CA THR A 118 -8.58 -8.23 -7.73
C THR A 118 -9.57 -7.20 -7.19
N LEU A 119 -9.15 -6.46 -6.16
CA LEU A 119 -9.97 -5.42 -5.55
C LEU A 119 -10.29 -4.32 -6.55
N THR A 120 -9.28 -3.78 -7.23
CA THR A 120 -9.46 -2.70 -8.20
C THR A 120 -10.29 -3.16 -9.40
N TYR A 121 -10.13 -4.40 -9.86
CA TYR A 121 -10.98 -4.94 -10.93
C TYR A 121 -12.43 -5.10 -10.47
N GLY A 122 -12.65 -5.58 -9.25
CA GLY A 122 -13.98 -5.65 -8.63
C GLY A 122 -14.67 -4.29 -8.59
N LEU A 123 -13.94 -3.21 -8.28
CA LEU A 123 -14.47 -1.85 -8.30
C LEU A 123 -14.87 -1.40 -9.71
N ARG A 124 -14.10 -1.74 -10.75
CA ARG A 124 -14.48 -1.49 -12.15
C ARG A 124 -15.76 -2.22 -12.51
N TRP A 125 -15.84 -3.50 -12.17
CA TRP A 125 -16.99 -4.34 -12.51
C TRP A 125 -18.26 -3.93 -11.77
N LEU A 126 -18.18 -3.65 -10.46
CA LEU A 126 -19.34 -3.31 -9.62
C LEU A 126 -19.87 -1.89 -9.87
N PHE A 127 -18.99 -0.93 -10.11
CA PHE A 127 -19.35 0.49 -10.14
C PHE A 127 -19.12 1.15 -11.52
N GLY A 128 -18.72 0.38 -12.55
CA GLY A 128 -18.44 0.91 -13.88
C GLY A 128 -17.26 1.87 -13.93
N LEU A 129 -16.32 1.76 -12.99
CA LEU A 129 -15.15 2.64 -12.95
C LEU A 129 -14.15 2.28 -14.05
N ASP A 130 -13.43 3.28 -14.54
CA ASP A 130 -12.25 3.06 -15.38
C ASP A 130 -11.03 2.57 -14.59
N THR A 131 -9.96 2.18 -15.30
CA THR A 131 -8.75 1.62 -14.67
C THR A 131 -8.16 2.62 -13.68
N PHE A 132 -8.01 3.87 -14.11
CA PHE A 132 -7.42 4.94 -13.29
C PHE A 132 -8.21 5.17 -11.99
N THR A 133 -9.52 5.35 -12.09
CA THR A 133 -10.41 5.63 -10.97
C THR A 133 -10.48 4.44 -10.01
N SER A 134 -10.45 3.21 -10.52
CA SER A 134 -10.40 2.02 -9.68
C SER A 134 -9.07 1.87 -8.92
N PHE A 135 -7.93 2.14 -9.56
CA PHE A 135 -6.62 2.17 -8.92
C PHE A 135 -6.54 3.27 -7.88
N ARG A 136 -7.10 4.43 -8.18
CA ARG A 136 -7.19 5.57 -7.26
C ARG A 136 -7.98 5.20 -6.02
N ALA A 137 -9.15 4.60 -6.19
CA ALA A 137 -9.95 4.10 -5.08
C ALA A 137 -9.18 3.06 -4.27
N GLY A 138 -8.55 2.08 -4.92
CA GLY A 138 -7.72 1.07 -4.26
C GLY A 138 -6.56 1.66 -3.45
N PHE A 139 -5.90 2.70 -3.96
CA PHE A 139 -4.86 3.44 -3.24
C PHE A 139 -5.39 4.12 -1.98
N TYR A 140 -6.50 4.87 -2.08
CA TYR A 140 -7.11 5.52 -0.91
C TYR A 140 -7.70 4.53 0.10
N LEU A 141 -8.06 3.32 -0.32
CA LEU A 141 -8.49 2.27 0.60
C LEU A 141 -7.37 1.81 1.57
N VAL A 142 -6.09 2.03 1.25
CA VAL A 142 -4.97 1.70 2.15
C VAL A 142 -5.04 2.49 3.47
N PRO A 143 -4.94 3.85 3.46
CA PRO A 143 -5.02 4.63 4.69
C PRO A 143 -6.38 4.48 5.39
N VAL A 144 -7.48 4.32 4.63
CA VAL A 144 -8.81 4.06 5.22
C VAL A 144 -8.84 2.76 6.00
N SER A 145 -8.32 1.69 5.41
CA SER A 145 -8.28 0.38 6.06
C SER A 145 -7.40 0.41 7.30
N MET A 146 -6.27 1.12 7.24
CA MET A 146 -5.40 1.32 8.41
C MET A 146 -6.10 2.11 9.53
N ALA A 147 -6.80 3.19 9.21
CA ALA A 147 -7.54 3.98 10.20
C ALA A 147 -8.62 3.13 10.89
N LEU A 148 -9.42 2.40 10.09
CA LEU A 148 -10.43 1.49 10.61
C LEU A 148 -9.82 0.37 11.47
N ALA A 149 -8.63 -0.12 11.10
CA ALA A 149 -7.95 -1.19 11.83
C ALA A 149 -7.45 -0.68 13.19
N LEU A 150 -6.85 0.51 13.23
CA LEU A 150 -6.40 1.15 14.46
C LEU A 150 -7.59 1.46 15.40
N ALA A 151 -8.66 2.08 14.88
CA ALA A 151 -9.84 2.41 15.67
C ALA A 151 -10.54 1.13 16.18
N GLY A 152 -10.71 0.12 15.33
CA GLY A 152 -11.32 -1.17 15.69
C GLY A 152 -10.47 -1.99 16.65
N GLY A 153 -9.14 -1.95 16.48
CA GLY A 153 -8.18 -2.54 17.42
C GLY A 153 -8.27 -1.88 18.79
N LEU A 154 -8.28 -0.54 18.84
CA LEU A 154 -8.43 0.21 20.08
C LEU A 154 -9.77 -0.03 20.75
N GLU A 155 -10.89 -0.05 20.01
CA GLU A 155 -12.22 -0.42 20.54
C GLU A 155 -12.17 -1.77 21.27
N PHE A 156 -11.53 -2.75 20.65
CA PHE A 156 -11.49 -4.10 21.18
C PHE A 156 -10.57 -4.21 22.41
N VAL A 157 -9.44 -3.50 22.42
CA VAL A 157 -8.57 -3.38 23.58
C VAL A 157 -9.30 -2.65 24.71
N ALA A 158 -9.80 -1.45 24.44
CA ALA A 158 -10.47 -0.58 25.38
C ALA A 158 -11.69 -1.26 26.02
N GLY A 159 -12.54 -1.91 25.22
CA GLY A 159 -13.71 -2.62 25.73
C GLY A 159 -13.39 -3.87 26.56
N ARG A 160 -12.13 -4.33 26.56
CA ARG A 160 -11.64 -5.40 27.45
C ARG A 160 -10.98 -4.88 28.70
N LEU A 161 -10.19 -3.82 28.57
CA LEU A 161 -9.36 -3.28 29.64
C LEU A 161 -10.15 -2.31 30.54
N TRP A 162 -11.07 -1.55 29.96
CA TRP A 162 -11.71 -0.43 30.65
C TRP A 162 -13.22 -0.57 30.64
N ARG A 163 -13.82 -0.19 31.77
CA ARG A 163 -15.27 -0.01 31.91
C ARG A 163 -15.67 1.47 31.93
N SER A 164 -14.71 2.39 31.89
CA SER A 164 -14.94 3.84 31.93
C SER A 164 -15.08 4.42 30.52
N GLY A 165 -16.23 5.04 30.24
CA GLY A 165 -16.45 5.81 29.00
C GLY A 165 -15.42 6.94 28.83
N ARG A 166 -14.97 7.58 29.93
CA ARG A 166 -13.95 8.65 29.88
C ARG A 166 -12.60 8.13 29.40
N ALA A 167 -12.17 6.94 29.88
CA ALA A 167 -10.93 6.31 29.44
C ALA A 167 -10.97 5.96 27.94
N MET A 168 -12.12 5.44 27.47
CA MET A 168 -12.33 5.14 26.05
C MET A 168 -12.29 6.40 25.18
N VAL A 169 -12.97 7.46 25.60
CA VAL A 169 -12.97 8.77 24.93
C VAL A 169 -11.55 9.33 24.87
N ALA A 170 -10.81 9.34 25.98
CA ALA A 170 -9.44 9.83 26.02
C ALA A 170 -8.53 9.05 25.07
N ALA A 171 -8.60 7.71 25.08
CA ALA A 171 -7.79 6.88 24.20
C ALA A 171 -8.08 7.13 22.71
N GLN A 172 -9.36 7.24 22.33
CA GLN A 172 -9.74 7.51 20.95
C GLN A 172 -9.39 8.94 20.52
N ALA A 173 -9.55 9.92 21.41
CA ALA A 173 -9.09 11.29 21.15
C ALA A 173 -7.57 11.34 20.97
N THR A 174 -6.80 10.62 21.79
CA THR A 174 -5.36 10.47 21.62
C THR A 174 -5.02 9.81 20.29
N LEU A 175 -5.74 8.75 19.89
CA LEU A 175 -5.51 8.09 18.59
C LEU A 175 -5.73 9.07 17.44
N TRP A 176 -6.82 9.86 17.53
CA TRP A 176 -7.15 10.87 16.54
C TRP A 176 -6.08 11.96 16.45
N VAL A 177 -5.73 12.59 17.56
CA VAL A 177 -4.70 13.66 17.60
C VAL A 177 -3.35 13.14 17.13
N ALA A 178 -2.93 11.97 17.62
CA ALA A 178 -1.65 11.37 17.24
C ALA A 178 -1.62 10.99 15.76
N THR A 179 -2.74 10.51 15.20
CA THR A 179 -2.87 10.22 13.76
C THR A 179 -2.76 11.47 12.92
N VAL A 180 -3.55 12.51 13.23
CA VAL A 180 -3.55 13.79 12.49
C VAL A 180 -2.19 14.46 12.57
N THR A 181 -1.48 14.29 13.67
CA THR A 181 -0.11 14.81 13.84
C THR A 181 0.90 13.98 13.07
N ALA A 182 0.96 12.65 13.27
CA ALA A 182 2.06 11.83 12.77
C ALA A 182 1.94 11.47 11.29
N TRP A 183 0.71 11.27 10.78
CA TRP A 183 0.51 10.81 9.40
C TRP A 183 1.07 11.77 8.33
N PRO A 184 0.84 13.10 8.40
CA PRO A 184 1.40 14.04 7.43
C PRO A 184 2.93 14.10 7.38
N PHE A 185 3.61 13.74 8.47
CA PHE A 185 5.07 13.76 8.54
C PHE A 185 5.73 12.43 8.20
N LEU A 186 4.98 11.33 8.28
CA LEU A 186 5.50 9.99 7.98
C LEU A 186 4.65 9.23 6.97
N LEU A 187 3.46 8.76 7.37
CA LEU A 187 2.67 7.84 6.55
C LEU A 187 2.33 8.42 5.18
N LEU A 188 1.77 9.63 5.12
CA LEU A 188 1.33 10.23 3.86
C LEU A 188 2.51 10.57 2.94
N ARG A 189 3.71 10.84 3.49
CA ARG A 189 4.94 11.00 2.71
C ARG A 189 5.39 9.69 2.09
N LEU A 190 5.36 8.60 2.86
CA LEU A 190 5.70 7.28 2.36
C LEU A 190 4.67 6.80 1.32
N LEU A 191 3.37 7.02 1.58
CA LEU A 191 2.32 6.72 0.61
C LEU A 191 2.49 7.53 -0.68
N HIS A 192 2.81 8.83 -0.56
CA HIS A 192 3.13 9.65 -1.74
C HIS A 192 4.27 9.04 -2.54
N TYR A 193 5.41 8.77 -1.88
CA TYR A 193 6.61 8.22 -2.52
C TYR A 193 6.33 6.88 -3.23
N HIS A 194 5.80 5.90 -2.51
CA HIS A 194 5.58 4.58 -3.08
C HIS A 194 4.46 4.58 -4.12
N GLN A 195 3.46 5.47 -4.01
CA GLN A 195 2.43 5.60 -5.04
C GLN A 195 2.99 6.25 -6.30
N SER A 196 3.81 7.30 -6.17
CA SER A 196 4.37 8.03 -7.31
C SER A 196 5.32 7.18 -8.15
N ASP A 197 5.91 6.15 -7.55
CA ASP A 197 6.71 5.14 -8.26
C ASP A 197 5.90 3.89 -8.69
N GLY A 198 4.61 3.84 -8.35
CA GLY A 198 3.68 2.81 -8.83
C GLY A 198 3.56 1.55 -7.98
N PHE A 199 4.01 1.55 -6.71
CA PHE A 199 4.05 0.34 -5.88
C PHE A 199 2.73 0.00 -5.17
N TYR A 200 1.64 -0.11 -5.94
CA TYR A 200 0.31 -0.28 -5.37
C TYR A 200 0.13 -1.56 -4.54
N ALA A 201 0.59 -2.71 -5.03
CA ALA A 201 0.49 -3.97 -4.30
C ALA A 201 1.34 -3.95 -3.01
N HIS A 202 2.51 -3.31 -3.06
CA HIS A 202 3.36 -3.10 -1.88
C HIS A 202 2.67 -2.25 -0.82
N LEU A 203 2.05 -1.14 -1.22
CA LEU A 203 1.26 -0.28 -0.33
C LEU A 203 0.11 -1.07 0.30
N PHE A 204 -0.64 -1.79 -0.53
CA PHE A 204 -1.80 -2.56 -0.09
C PHE A 204 -1.41 -3.72 0.83
N GLY A 205 -0.23 -4.31 0.68
CA GLY A 205 0.31 -5.34 1.58
C GLY A 205 0.43 -4.90 3.05
N THR A 206 0.48 -3.60 3.35
CA THR A 206 0.45 -3.12 4.74
C THR A 206 -0.88 -3.42 5.44
N VAL A 207 -1.99 -3.51 4.70
CA VAL A 207 -3.31 -3.80 5.24
C VAL A 207 -3.37 -5.19 5.89
N PRO A 208 -3.10 -6.31 5.19
CA PRO A 208 -3.09 -7.62 5.83
C PRO A 208 -2.02 -7.73 6.92
N LEU A 209 -0.89 -7.01 6.84
CA LEU A 209 0.12 -7.00 7.90
C LEU A 209 -0.42 -6.38 9.21
N VAL A 210 -1.03 -5.19 9.13
CA VAL A 210 -1.62 -4.52 10.30
C VAL A 210 -2.77 -5.36 10.87
N LEU A 211 -3.56 -6.01 10.01
CA LEU A 211 -4.61 -6.92 10.46
C LEU A 211 -4.04 -8.18 11.12
N ALA A 212 -2.94 -8.75 10.61
CA ALA A 212 -2.24 -9.88 11.23
C ALA A 212 -1.74 -9.52 12.63
N TRP A 213 -1.13 -8.34 12.75
CA TRP A 213 -0.62 -7.79 14.00
C TRP A 213 -1.73 -7.67 15.06
N LEU A 214 -2.88 -7.08 14.69
CA LEU A 214 -4.04 -6.98 15.58
C LEU A 214 -4.64 -8.36 15.89
N ALA A 215 -4.82 -9.20 14.87
CA ALA A 215 -5.41 -10.53 15.02
C ALA A 215 -4.54 -11.48 15.85
N TYR A 216 -3.23 -11.24 15.93
CA TYR A 216 -2.35 -11.91 16.88
C TYR A 216 -2.52 -11.36 18.29
N ALA A 217 -2.51 -10.04 18.47
CA ALA A 217 -2.51 -9.46 19.81
C ALA A 217 -3.84 -9.62 20.56
N LEU A 218 -4.96 -9.60 19.83
CA LEU A 218 -6.30 -9.50 20.40
C LEU A 218 -6.82 -10.82 21.02
N PRO A 219 -6.69 -12.02 20.45
CA PRO A 219 -7.24 -13.24 21.05
C PRO A 219 -6.59 -13.63 22.39
N ARG A 220 -7.39 -14.17 23.32
CA ARG A 220 -6.89 -14.70 24.61
C ARG A 220 -6.28 -16.10 24.48
N SER A 221 -6.87 -16.94 23.63
CA SER A 221 -6.40 -18.31 23.40
C SER A 221 -5.13 -18.32 22.53
N PRO A 222 -4.03 -18.98 22.95
CA PRO A 222 -2.83 -19.16 22.13
C PRO A 222 -3.12 -19.80 20.78
N TRP A 223 -3.95 -20.84 20.75
CA TRP A 223 -4.28 -21.54 19.50
C TRP A 223 -4.99 -20.62 18.49
N VAL A 224 -5.90 -19.76 18.96
CA VAL A 224 -6.59 -18.80 18.09
C VAL A 224 -5.59 -17.78 17.52
N ARG A 225 -4.57 -17.38 18.28
CA ARG A 225 -3.49 -16.51 17.78
C ARG A 225 -2.68 -17.19 16.68
N CYS A 226 -2.28 -18.45 16.89
CA CYS A 226 -1.55 -19.23 15.89
C CYS A 226 -2.38 -19.43 14.61
N ALA A 227 -3.66 -19.76 14.75
CA ALA A 227 -4.57 -19.88 13.61
C ALA A 227 -4.76 -18.56 12.86
N ALA A 228 -4.89 -17.43 13.60
CA ALA A 228 -4.96 -16.11 12.99
C ALA A 228 -3.71 -15.78 12.18
N LEU A 229 -2.51 -16.04 12.72
CA LEU A 229 -1.26 -15.85 11.99
C LEU A 229 -1.22 -16.68 10.70
N ALA A 230 -1.65 -17.94 10.73
CA ALA A 230 -1.70 -18.78 9.53
C ALA A 230 -2.62 -18.21 8.44
N VAL A 231 -3.83 -17.77 8.81
CA VAL A 231 -4.78 -17.17 7.87
C VAL A 231 -4.21 -15.88 7.28
N PHE A 232 -3.64 -14.99 8.11
CA PHE A 232 -3.12 -13.73 7.61
C PHE A 232 -1.81 -13.85 6.82
N VAL A 233 -0.98 -14.86 7.10
CA VAL A 233 0.17 -15.20 6.25
C VAL A 233 -0.30 -15.60 4.85
N VAL A 234 -1.38 -16.39 4.74
CA VAL A 234 -1.98 -16.74 3.44
C VAL A 234 -2.49 -15.49 2.73
N PHE A 235 -3.24 -14.63 3.41
CA PHE A 235 -3.71 -13.38 2.81
C PHE A 235 -2.56 -12.48 2.36
N TYR A 236 -1.52 -12.35 3.19
CA TYR A 236 -0.33 -11.58 2.83
C TYR A 236 0.39 -12.19 1.62
N ARG A 237 0.56 -13.52 1.56
CA ARG A 237 1.17 -14.23 0.43
C ARG A 237 0.46 -13.98 -0.89
N TYR A 238 -0.86 -13.80 -0.90
CA TYR A 238 -1.58 -13.49 -2.14
C TYR A 238 -1.77 -11.97 -2.36
N THR A 239 -1.16 -11.14 -1.50
CA THR A 239 -1.15 -9.68 -1.64
C THR A 239 0.20 -9.18 -2.11
N TYR A 240 1.29 -9.60 -1.45
CA TYR A 240 2.62 -9.05 -1.69
C TYR A 240 3.74 -10.00 -1.21
N GLY A 241 4.87 -10.01 -1.93
CA GLY A 241 5.94 -10.99 -1.73
C GLY A 241 7.19 -10.49 -0.99
N LEU A 242 7.58 -9.23 -1.16
CA LEU A 242 8.92 -8.76 -0.76
C LEU A 242 9.19 -8.89 0.75
N ASN A 243 8.20 -8.61 1.60
CA ASN A 243 8.33 -8.76 3.06
C ASN A 243 7.66 -10.04 3.61
N LEU A 244 7.30 -10.98 2.73
CA LEU A 244 6.69 -12.25 3.15
C LEU A 244 7.65 -13.06 4.04
N GLY A 245 8.94 -13.07 3.73
CA GLY A 245 9.97 -13.70 4.57
C GLY A 245 9.99 -13.14 5.99
N ASP A 246 9.91 -11.81 6.14
CA ASP A 246 9.89 -11.15 7.46
C ASP A 246 8.65 -11.54 8.25
N LEU A 247 7.48 -11.56 7.60
CA LEU A 247 6.23 -11.95 8.23
C LEU A 247 6.25 -13.41 8.66
N LEU A 248 6.75 -14.31 7.81
CA LEU A 248 6.87 -15.74 8.10
C LEU A 248 7.84 -15.98 9.25
N ALA A 249 9.00 -15.34 9.25
CA ALA A 249 10.00 -15.47 10.30
C ALA A 249 9.46 -14.97 11.65
N ALA A 250 8.89 -13.76 11.68
CA ALA A 250 8.28 -13.20 12.88
C ALA A 250 7.12 -14.07 13.38
N SER A 251 6.24 -14.53 12.49
CA SER A 251 5.12 -15.41 12.83
C SER A 251 5.59 -16.76 13.36
N GLY A 252 6.63 -17.35 12.76
CA GLY A 252 7.23 -18.60 13.21
C GLY A 252 7.75 -18.50 14.64
N LEU A 253 8.52 -17.44 14.94
CA LEU A 253 9.01 -17.17 16.29
C LEU A 253 7.87 -16.95 17.30
N LEU A 254 6.86 -16.16 16.93
CA LEU A 254 5.69 -15.94 17.80
C LEU A 254 4.92 -17.23 18.07
N VAL A 255 4.69 -18.07 17.05
CA VAL A 255 4.00 -19.36 17.17
C VAL A 255 4.77 -20.30 18.10
N LEU A 256 6.10 -20.37 17.98
CA LEU A 256 6.94 -21.15 18.88
C LEU A 256 6.88 -20.65 20.33
N LEU A 257 6.87 -19.33 20.54
CA LEU A 257 6.68 -18.74 21.87
C LEU A 257 5.30 -19.11 22.45
N GLU A 258 4.26 -19.10 21.63
CA GLU A 258 2.90 -19.46 22.05
C GLU A 258 2.75 -20.95 22.37
N ALA A 259 3.53 -21.83 21.76
CA ALA A 259 3.52 -23.26 22.06
C ALA A 259 3.83 -23.56 23.53
N THR A 260 4.60 -22.71 24.20
CA THR A 260 4.89 -22.83 25.65
C THR A 260 3.68 -22.55 26.54
N ARG A 261 2.64 -21.88 25.99
CA ARG A 261 1.44 -21.44 26.71
C ARG A 261 0.19 -22.27 26.38
N VAL A 262 0.27 -23.18 25.42
CA VAL A 262 -0.83 -24.09 25.07
C VAL A 262 -0.93 -25.18 26.13
N SER A 263 -2.04 -25.22 26.87
CA SER A 263 -2.32 -26.28 27.83
C SER A 263 -2.71 -27.58 27.10
N GLY A 264 -2.05 -28.69 27.47
CA GLY A 264 -2.29 -30.02 26.91
C GLY A 264 -1.30 -30.43 25.80
N SER A 265 -0.72 -31.63 25.94
CA SER A 265 0.29 -32.16 25.01
C SER A 265 -0.23 -32.30 23.56
N LYS A 266 -1.54 -32.56 23.39
CA LYS A 266 -2.17 -32.87 22.10
C LYS A 266 -2.03 -31.77 21.04
N TYR A 267 -2.12 -30.49 21.43
CA TYR A 267 -2.07 -29.37 20.49
C TYR A 267 -0.68 -28.75 20.37
N ARG A 268 0.16 -28.91 21.40
CA ARG A 268 1.51 -28.33 21.45
C ARG A 268 2.38 -28.79 20.28
N GLY A 269 2.35 -30.08 19.94
CA GLY A 269 3.10 -30.62 18.79
C GLY A 269 2.71 -29.96 17.47
N GLY A 270 1.41 -29.76 17.24
CA GLY A 270 0.90 -29.08 16.05
C GLY A 270 1.31 -27.60 15.97
N VAL A 271 1.30 -26.88 17.10
CA VAL A 271 1.79 -25.49 17.15
C VAL A 271 3.28 -25.41 16.87
N VAL A 272 4.09 -26.29 17.48
CA VAL A 272 5.54 -26.33 17.22
C VAL A 272 5.81 -26.60 15.75
N LEU A 273 5.15 -27.59 15.17
CA LEU A 273 5.28 -27.91 13.75
C LEU A 273 4.91 -26.72 12.87
N LEU A 274 3.80 -26.03 13.16
CA LEU A 274 3.39 -24.83 12.43
C LEU A 274 4.46 -23.72 12.49
N GLY A 275 5.04 -23.50 13.67
CA GLY A 275 6.12 -22.52 13.85
C GLY A 275 7.36 -22.86 13.02
N LEU A 276 7.77 -24.13 13.02
CA LEU A 276 8.89 -24.61 12.21
C LEU A 276 8.60 -24.50 10.70
N VAL A 277 7.37 -24.82 10.27
CA VAL A 277 6.94 -24.67 8.88
C VAL A 277 7.03 -23.20 8.44
N PHE A 278 6.63 -22.24 9.28
CA PHE A 278 6.79 -20.83 8.97
C PHE A 278 8.25 -20.40 8.85
N LEU A 279 9.13 -20.87 9.73
CA LEU A 279 10.56 -20.57 9.64
C LEU A 279 11.17 -21.16 8.36
N ALA A 280 10.86 -22.41 8.02
CA ALA A 280 11.30 -23.04 6.79
C ALA A 280 10.77 -22.29 5.55
N ALA A 281 9.50 -21.89 5.57
CA ALA A 281 8.90 -21.08 4.52
C ALA A 281 9.53 -19.68 4.41
N ALA A 282 9.96 -19.08 5.53
CA ALA A 282 10.69 -17.81 5.54
C ALA A 282 12.02 -17.95 4.82
N THR A 283 12.80 -18.99 5.15
CA THR A 283 14.07 -19.30 4.46
C THR A 283 13.84 -19.48 2.95
N TYR A 284 12.81 -20.24 2.57
CA TYR A 284 12.44 -20.42 1.16
C TYR A 284 12.07 -19.09 0.49
N ALA A 285 11.29 -18.24 1.16
CA ALA A 285 10.92 -16.92 0.65
C ALA A 285 12.16 -16.03 0.44
N TYR A 286 13.08 -15.97 1.40
CA TYR A 286 14.33 -15.21 1.24
C TYR A 286 15.17 -15.75 0.08
N TRP A 287 15.31 -17.07 -0.03
CA TRP A 287 16.02 -17.69 -1.15
C TRP A 287 15.42 -17.30 -2.51
N ARG A 288 14.09 -17.29 -2.62
CA ARG A 288 13.37 -16.85 -3.83
C ARG A 288 13.53 -15.37 -4.13
N LEU A 289 13.80 -14.53 -3.13
CA LEU A 289 14.04 -13.09 -3.29
C LEU A 289 15.50 -12.76 -3.64
N LEU A 290 16.46 -13.67 -3.42
CA LEU A 290 17.88 -13.42 -3.70
C LEU A 290 18.15 -12.94 -5.14
N PRO A 291 17.53 -13.49 -6.20
CA PRO A 291 17.75 -13.00 -7.56
C PRO A 291 17.34 -11.53 -7.76
N LEU A 292 16.45 -10.98 -6.92
CA LEU A 292 16.03 -9.58 -7.03
C LEU A 292 17.15 -8.59 -6.68
N LYS A 293 18.25 -9.03 -6.06
CA LYS A 293 19.41 -8.19 -5.75
C LYS A 293 20.07 -7.60 -7.01
N ASP A 294 19.92 -8.27 -8.14
CA ASP A 294 20.52 -7.90 -9.41
C ASP A 294 19.52 -7.22 -10.36
N ILE A 295 18.26 -7.02 -9.92
CA ILE A 295 17.23 -6.36 -10.73
C ILE A 295 17.19 -4.87 -10.35
N SER A 296 17.51 -4.03 -11.32
CA SER A 296 17.37 -2.58 -11.24
C SER A 296 15.98 -2.12 -11.67
N GLY A 297 15.66 -0.86 -11.41
CA GLY A 297 14.42 -0.23 -11.84
C GLY A 297 14.43 1.27 -11.55
N GLY A 298 13.49 1.98 -12.18
CA GLY A 298 13.34 3.42 -11.98
C GLY A 298 12.83 3.73 -10.57
N ILE A 299 13.72 4.23 -9.71
CA ILE A 299 13.38 4.72 -8.38
C ILE A 299 14.29 5.89 -8.02
N THR A 300 13.74 6.85 -7.30
CA THR A 300 14.58 7.89 -6.72
C THR A 300 15.27 7.33 -5.46
N PHE A 301 16.52 7.72 -5.22
CA PHE A 301 17.30 7.22 -4.09
C PHE A 301 17.09 8.10 -2.85
N TYR A 302 16.79 7.50 -1.71
CA TYR A 302 16.78 8.18 -0.41
C TYR A 302 17.92 7.71 0.49
N SER A 303 18.09 8.38 1.63
CA SER A 303 19.15 8.02 2.59
C SER A 303 18.78 6.73 3.35
N TYR A 304 19.00 5.58 2.71
CA TYR A 304 18.67 4.26 3.27
C TYR A 304 19.42 4.01 4.59
N ALA A 305 20.69 4.42 4.70
CA ALA A 305 21.48 4.21 5.91
C ALA A 305 20.88 4.97 7.11
N ARG A 306 20.34 6.18 6.87
CA ARG A 306 19.64 6.95 7.91
C ARG A 306 18.32 6.28 8.28
N ALA A 307 17.54 5.86 7.29
CA ALA A 307 16.30 5.12 7.46
C ALA A 307 16.50 3.86 8.32
N LEU A 308 17.43 2.98 7.93
CA LEU A 308 17.75 1.76 8.67
C LEU A 308 18.23 2.06 10.09
N ARG A 309 19.07 3.09 10.28
CA ARG A 309 19.51 3.50 11.62
C ARG A 309 18.34 3.91 12.50
N VAL A 310 17.39 4.69 11.98
CA VAL A 310 16.17 5.08 12.70
C VAL A 310 15.33 3.85 13.02
N GLN A 311 15.20 2.89 12.09
CA GLN A 311 14.53 1.61 12.36
C GLN A 311 15.18 0.87 13.52
N CYS A 312 16.50 0.68 13.49
CA CYS A 312 17.24 -0.02 14.54
C CYS A 312 17.05 0.66 15.92
N TRP A 313 17.18 1.99 15.98
CA TRP A 313 16.92 2.73 17.22
C TRP A 313 15.48 2.58 17.71
N THR A 314 14.52 2.51 16.79
CA THR A 314 13.12 2.26 17.16
C THR A 314 12.96 0.86 17.77
N VAL A 315 13.58 -0.16 17.18
CA VAL A 315 13.55 -1.53 17.71
C VAL A 315 14.19 -1.60 19.10
N VAL A 316 15.33 -0.94 19.30
CA VAL A 316 16.00 -0.85 20.61
C VAL A 316 15.13 -0.11 21.63
N GLY A 317 14.52 1.01 21.24
CA GLY A 317 13.58 1.74 22.09
C GLY A 317 12.36 0.91 22.49
N LEU A 318 11.81 0.11 21.56
CA LEU A 318 10.71 -0.80 21.85
C LEU A 318 11.13 -1.95 22.76
N LEU A 319 12.33 -2.51 22.59
CA LEU A 319 12.90 -3.48 23.54
C LEU A 319 12.96 -2.87 24.94
N ALA A 320 13.45 -1.63 25.08
CA ALA A 320 13.49 -0.95 26.36
C ALA A 320 12.08 -0.77 26.95
N VAL A 321 11.12 -0.23 26.19
CA VAL A 321 9.71 -0.08 26.63
C VAL A 321 9.14 -1.43 27.10
N ARG A 322 9.39 -2.48 26.32
CA ARG A 322 8.89 -3.84 26.56
C ARG A 322 9.41 -4.48 27.85
N PHE A 323 10.61 -4.14 28.31
CA PHE A 323 11.19 -4.66 29.55
C PHE A 323 10.99 -3.72 30.74
N LEU A 324 10.95 -2.41 30.51
CA LEU A 324 10.72 -1.39 31.53
C LEU A 324 9.26 -1.37 32.02
N SER A 325 8.33 -1.84 31.20
CA SER A 325 6.92 -1.93 31.57
C SER A 325 6.59 -3.29 32.20
N SER A 326 7.00 -3.49 33.46
CA SER A 326 6.82 -4.75 34.21
C SER A 326 5.35 -5.11 34.54
N ARG A 327 4.38 -4.27 34.17
CA ARG A 327 2.95 -4.42 34.45
C ARG A 327 2.06 -4.31 33.20
N GLU A 328 2.59 -4.67 32.03
CA GLU A 328 1.83 -4.57 30.78
C GLU A 328 0.61 -5.48 30.75
N GLU A 329 -0.47 -4.92 30.22
CA GLU A 329 -1.63 -5.72 29.80
C GLU A 329 -1.19 -6.71 28.73
N PRO A 330 -1.61 -7.99 28.81
CA PRO A 330 -1.13 -9.02 27.90
C PRO A 330 -1.32 -8.70 26.42
N VAL A 331 -2.32 -7.88 26.09
CA VAL A 331 -2.57 -7.43 24.70
C VAL A 331 -1.51 -6.44 24.23
N GLU A 332 -1.18 -5.44 25.04
CA GLU A 332 -0.16 -4.45 24.71
C GLU A 332 1.20 -5.13 24.49
N ARG A 333 1.58 -6.01 25.40
CA ARG A 333 2.80 -6.80 25.30
C ARG A 333 2.89 -7.56 23.97
N ARG A 334 1.78 -8.18 23.53
CA ARG A 334 1.73 -8.90 22.25
C ARG A 334 1.78 -7.99 21.03
N LEU A 335 1.18 -6.80 21.10
CA LEU A 335 1.30 -5.79 20.04
C LEU A 335 2.77 -5.41 19.87
N ILE A 336 3.48 -5.17 20.97
CA ILE A 336 4.90 -4.85 20.96
C ILE A 336 5.73 -6.04 20.47
N ASP A 337 5.52 -7.25 21.01
CA ASP A 337 6.28 -8.45 20.64
C ASP A 337 6.21 -8.72 19.12
N PHE A 338 5.03 -8.62 18.50
CA PHE A 338 4.89 -8.84 17.06
C PHE A 338 5.63 -7.76 16.25
N ALA A 339 5.41 -6.49 16.56
CA ALA A 339 6.02 -5.39 15.81
C ALA A 339 7.54 -5.38 15.97
N LEU A 340 8.04 -5.72 17.17
CA LEU A 340 9.45 -5.84 17.49
C LEU A 340 10.10 -6.98 16.71
N LEU A 341 9.47 -8.16 16.66
CA LEU A 341 10.00 -9.29 15.89
C LEU A 341 9.98 -9.00 14.39
N PHE A 342 8.88 -8.46 13.86
CA PHE A 342 8.80 -8.13 12.43
C PHE A 342 9.82 -7.06 12.03
N ALA A 343 9.88 -5.94 12.75
CA ALA A 343 10.82 -4.86 12.46
C ALA A 343 12.27 -5.25 12.74
N GLY A 344 12.51 -6.11 13.75
CA GLY A 344 13.81 -6.65 14.09
C GLY A 344 14.35 -7.59 13.01
N VAL A 345 13.54 -8.56 12.56
CA VAL A 345 13.89 -9.43 11.43
C VAL A 345 14.15 -8.61 10.17
N ASN A 346 13.26 -7.67 9.84
CA ASN A 346 13.42 -6.80 8.69
C ASN A 346 14.73 -5.98 8.75
N ALA A 347 15.09 -5.45 9.92
CA ALA A 347 16.35 -4.75 10.11
C ALA A 347 17.55 -5.69 9.98
N LEU A 348 17.50 -6.89 10.55
CA LEU A 348 18.56 -7.90 10.45
C LEU A 348 18.81 -8.33 9.00
N VAL A 349 17.74 -8.54 8.22
CA VAL A 349 17.84 -8.88 6.80
C VAL A 349 18.51 -7.75 6.01
N GLN A 350 18.10 -6.49 6.26
CA GLN A 350 18.75 -5.34 5.61
C GLN A 350 20.22 -5.22 6.00
N GLN A 351 20.57 -5.44 7.27
CA GLN A 351 21.97 -5.42 7.72
C GLN A 351 22.77 -6.57 7.10
N ALA A 352 22.20 -7.77 7.00
CA ALA A 352 22.85 -8.92 6.35
C ALA A 352 23.09 -8.67 4.86
N TYR A 353 22.10 -8.09 4.16
CA TYR A 353 22.21 -7.68 2.76
C TYR A 353 23.38 -6.70 2.56
N LEU A 354 23.47 -5.67 3.41
CA LEU A 354 24.56 -4.69 3.36
C LEU A 354 25.91 -5.30 3.75
N GLY A 355 25.94 -6.16 4.76
CA GLY A 355 27.13 -6.88 5.21
C GLY A 355 27.69 -7.84 4.16
N ALA A 356 26.83 -8.35 3.27
CA ALA A 356 27.23 -9.14 2.11
C ALA A 356 27.82 -8.30 0.96
N GLY A 357 27.90 -6.97 1.11
CA GLY A 357 28.44 -6.07 0.10
C GLY A 357 27.54 -5.90 -1.13
N TRP A 358 26.26 -6.27 -1.04
CA TRP A 358 25.34 -6.13 -2.15
C TRP A 358 24.91 -4.68 -2.38
N ARG A 359 24.65 -4.34 -3.64
CA ARG A 359 24.30 -2.98 -4.06
C ARG A 359 22.93 -2.60 -3.52
N VAL A 360 22.82 -1.38 -3.01
CA VAL A 360 21.53 -0.79 -2.67
C VAL A 360 20.85 -0.35 -3.96
N ASP A 361 19.82 -1.09 -4.35
CA ASP A 361 19.10 -0.89 -5.60
C ASP A 361 17.57 -0.97 -5.36
N TYR A 362 16.83 -0.99 -6.46
CA TYR A 362 15.39 -0.91 -6.59
C TYR A 362 14.57 -1.60 -5.50
N TYR A 363 14.73 -2.92 -5.30
CA TYR A 363 13.95 -3.67 -4.32
C TYR A 363 14.39 -3.42 -2.88
N PHE A 364 15.68 -3.16 -2.64
CA PHE A 364 16.20 -2.88 -1.30
C PHE A 364 15.62 -1.57 -0.76
N LEU A 365 15.52 -0.54 -1.59
CA LEU A 365 14.96 0.77 -1.21
C LEU A 365 13.47 0.70 -0.82
N LYS A 366 12.75 -0.36 -1.17
CA LYS A 366 11.34 -0.53 -0.76
C LYS A 366 11.20 -1.37 0.51
N TYR A 367 12.24 -2.12 0.84
CA TYR A 367 12.16 -3.24 1.78
C TYR A 367 11.75 -2.82 3.21
N GLY A 368 12.20 -1.64 3.66
CA GLY A 368 11.92 -1.16 5.02
C GLY A 368 10.47 -0.68 5.25
N PHE A 369 9.72 -0.36 4.19
CA PHE A 369 8.43 0.35 4.28
C PHE A 369 7.43 -0.30 5.23
N HIS A 370 7.24 -1.62 5.14
CA HIS A 370 6.25 -2.36 5.94
C HIS A 370 6.56 -2.29 7.43
N ALA A 371 7.84 -2.39 7.80
CA ALA A 371 8.28 -2.31 9.18
C ALA A 371 8.01 -0.91 9.74
N VAL A 372 8.30 0.15 8.98
CA VAL A 372 8.05 1.53 9.39
C VAL A 372 6.57 1.80 9.63
N VAL A 373 5.72 1.37 8.70
CA VAL A 373 4.27 1.52 8.82
C VAL A 373 3.74 0.80 10.06
N LEU A 374 4.20 -0.44 10.30
CA LEU A 374 3.80 -1.20 11.47
C LEU A 374 4.26 -0.55 12.79
N LEU A 375 5.49 -0.03 12.83
CA LEU A 375 6.02 0.69 13.99
C LEU A 375 5.26 1.98 14.28
N LEU A 376 4.86 2.71 13.24
CA LEU A 376 3.98 3.88 13.37
C LEU A 376 2.62 3.48 13.95
N CYS A 377 1.98 2.45 13.38
CA CYS A 377 0.71 1.92 13.88
C CYS A 377 0.80 1.48 15.35
N LEU A 378 1.89 0.80 15.72
CA LEU A 378 2.17 0.42 17.10
C LEU A 378 2.26 1.65 18.01
N GLY A 379 3.08 2.64 17.66
CA GLY A 379 3.27 3.85 18.45
C GLY A 379 1.95 4.58 18.69
N LEU A 380 1.14 4.74 17.64
CA LEU A 380 -0.20 5.35 17.72
C LEU A 380 -1.15 4.57 18.62
N LEU A 381 -1.15 3.24 18.55
CA LEU A 381 -2.08 2.43 19.34
C LEU A 381 -1.64 2.34 20.81
N VAL A 382 -0.34 2.16 21.07
CA VAL A 382 0.22 2.04 22.41
C VAL A 382 0.06 3.34 23.20
N ILE A 383 0.37 4.50 22.61
CA ILE A 383 0.16 5.79 23.31
C ILE A 383 -1.30 5.99 23.69
N SER A 384 -2.25 5.64 22.79
CA SER A 384 -3.68 5.70 23.07
C SER A 384 -4.11 4.76 24.18
N ILE A 385 -3.58 3.54 24.20
CA ILE A 385 -3.81 2.57 25.28
C ILE A 385 -3.32 3.14 26.61
N ARG A 386 -2.09 3.68 26.66
CA ARG A 386 -1.51 4.22 27.89
C ARG A 386 -2.30 5.42 28.41
N VAL A 387 -2.67 6.37 27.55
CA VAL A 387 -3.48 7.53 27.95
C VAL A 387 -4.83 7.09 28.49
N GLY A 388 -5.54 6.17 27.81
CA GLY A 388 -6.79 5.62 28.35
C GLY A 388 -6.62 4.98 29.72
N GLY A 389 -5.52 4.24 29.92
CA GLY A 389 -5.15 3.66 31.21
C GLY A 389 -4.96 4.69 32.33
N LEU A 390 -4.34 5.84 32.04
CA LEU A 390 -4.19 6.95 33.00
C LEU A 390 -5.56 7.51 33.43
N PHE A 391 -6.46 7.71 32.47
CA PHE A 391 -7.83 8.17 32.75
C PHE A 391 -8.67 7.14 33.51
N GLN A 392 -8.45 5.85 33.28
CA GLN A 392 -9.12 4.77 34.02
C GLN A 392 -8.72 4.76 35.51
N LYS A 393 -7.44 4.99 35.83
CA LYS A 393 -6.95 5.06 37.21
C LYS A 393 -7.26 6.39 37.90
N GLY A 394 -7.49 7.44 37.10
CA GLY A 394 -7.60 8.82 37.53
C GLY A 394 -6.23 9.49 37.52
N LEU A 395 -6.14 10.67 36.89
CA LEU A 395 -4.86 11.35 36.63
C LEU A 395 -4.04 11.61 37.90
N ALA A 396 -4.70 11.94 39.01
CA ALA A 396 -4.07 12.19 40.31
C ALA A 396 -3.55 10.92 41.01
N ARG A 397 -4.05 9.73 40.61
CA ARG A 397 -3.64 8.44 41.18
C ARG A 397 -2.68 7.66 40.28
N ALA A 398 -2.48 8.12 39.05
CA ALA A 398 -1.49 7.56 38.15
C ALA A 398 -0.08 7.82 38.70
N GLY A 399 0.72 6.77 38.83
CA GLY A 399 2.11 6.91 39.27
C GLY A 399 2.94 7.70 38.26
N ARG A 400 3.96 8.44 38.75
CA ARG A 400 4.90 9.20 37.90
C ARG A 400 5.49 8.36 36.76
N TRP A 401 5.70 7.06 37.01
CA TRP A 401 6.23 6.12 36.03
C TRP A 401 5.32 5.90 34.81
N GLU A 402 4.00 5.87 35.00
CA GLU A 402 3.05 5.62 33.90
C GLU A 402 2.99 6.81 32.96
N TRP A 403 3.05 8.03 33.51
CA TRP A 403 3.21 9.26 32.74
C TRP A 403 4.54 9.32 32.01
N ALA A 404 5.65 9.02 32.70
CA ALA A 404 6.98 9.00 32.10
C ALA A 404 7.04 8.05 30.89
N LEU A 405 6.44 6.86 31.01
CA LEU A 405 6.39 5.90 29.90
C LEU A 405 5.51 6.40 28.73
N ALA A 406 4.34 6.98 29.01
CA ALA A 406 3.48 7.54 27.96
C ALA A 406 4.19 8.68 27.20
N VAL A 407 4.88 9.56 27.92
CA VAL A 407 5.69 10.65 27.34
C VAL A 407 6.86 10.07 26.55
N LEU A 408 7.56 9.06 27.07
CA LEU A 408 8.68 8.41 26.37
C LEU A 408 8.22 7.82 25.03
N VAL A 409 7.08 7.14 24.99
CA VAL A 409 6.50 6.61 23.74
C VAL A 409 6.13 7.73 22.78
N ALA A 410 5.55 8.83 23.27
CA ALA A 410 5.20 9.99 22.45
C ALA A 410 6.42 10.66 21.82
N VAL A 411 7.47 10.90 22.63
CA VAL A 411 8.74 11.47 22.17
C VAL A 411 9.42 10.51 21.19
N GLY A 412 9.43 9.21 21.48
CA GLY A 412 9.93 8.19 20.57
C GLY A 412 9.22 8.23 19.22
N LEU A 413 7.90 8.27 19.20
CA LEU A 413 7.11 8.38 17.97
C LEU A 413 7.46 9.65 17.17
N PHE A 414 7.63 10.79 17.87
CA PHE A 414 8.02 12.04 17.25
C PHE A 414 9.42 11.96 16.63
N GLU A 415 10.42 11.44 17.36
CA GLU A 415 11.79 11.31 16.87
C GLU A 415 11.91 10.31 15.71
N VAL A 416 11.15 9.22 15.75
CA VAL A 416 11.05 8.27 14.63
C VAL A 416 10.49 8.96 13.40
N THR A 417 9.36 9.65 13.55
CA THR A 417 8.71 10.41 12.47
C THR A 417 9.66 11.44 11.87
N ARG A 418 10.39 12.17 12.73
CA ARG A 418 11.39 13.16 12.32
C ARG A 418 12.59 12.50 11.62
N GLY A 419 13.10 11.40 12.15
CA GLY A 419 14.25 10.68 11.61
C GLY A 419 13.98 10.14 10.21
N TRP A 420 12.81 9.52 10.01
CA TRP A 420 12.34 9.07 8.71
C TRP A 420 12.08 10.24 7.76
N GLY A 421 11.45 11.32 8.23
CA GLY A 421 11.28 12.54 7.44
C GLY A 421 12.60 13.11 6.90
N ARG A 422 13.69 12.99 7.68
CA ARG A 422 15.05 13.36 7.22
C ARG A 422 15.68 12.33 6.28
N ALA A 423 15.29 11.06 6.33
CA ALA A 423 15.77 10.03 5.41
C ALA A 423 15.20 10.22 4.01
N PHE A 424 13.93 10.63 3.92
CA PHE A 424 13.18 10.88 2.70
C PHE A 424 13.23 12.36 2.23
N LYS A 425 14.26 13.12 2.62
CA LYS A 425 14.37 14.57 2.32
C LYS A 425 14.26 14.88 0.82
N ILE A 426 14.74 13.99 -0.05
CA ILE A 426 14.72 14.20 -1.51
C ILE A 426 13.30 14.30 -2.09
N TYR A 427 12.29 13.71 -1.44
CA TYR A 427 10.88 13.77 -1.86
C TYR A 427 10.10 14.91 -1.26
N VAL A 428 10.73 15.71 -0.41
CA VAL A 428 10.07 16.84 0.23
C VAL A 428 9.54 17.83 -0.82
N PRO A 429 10.26 18.17 -1.91
CA PRO A 429 9.73 19.02 -2.97
C PRO A 429 8.47 18.44 -3.63
N SER A 430 8.51 17.19 -4.12
CA SER A 430 7.36 16.54 -4.77
C SER A 430 6.17 16.36 -3.83
N TYR A 431 6.43 16.09 -2.55
CA TYR A 431 5.38 16.03 -1.53
C TYR A 431 4.74 17.40 -1.28
N TRP A 432 5.52 18.49 -1.28
CA TRP A 432 4.96 19.83 -1.12
C TRP A 432 4.22 20.32 -2.35
N ASP A 433 4.63 19.93 -3.56
CA ASP A 433 3.83 20.15 -4.77
C ASP A 433 2.46 19.47 -4.63
N ARG A 434 2.45 18.26 -4.06
CA ARG A 434 1.23 17.50 -3.79
C ARG A 434 0.34 18.14 -2.72
N VAL A 435 0.93 18.67 -1.64
CA VAL A 435 0.20 19.36 -0.57
C VAL A 435 -0.36 20.71 -1.03
N ARG A 436 0.39 21.46 -1.85
CA ARG A 436 -0.06 22.73 -2.43
C ARG A 436 -1.18 22.51 -3.43
N ALA A 437 -1.06 21.47 -4.26
CA ALA A 437 -2.03 21.09 -5.29
C ALA A 437 -2.35 22.22 -6.29
N GLU A 438 -1.42 23.17 -6.46
CA GLU A 438 -1.53 24.34 -7.33
C GLU A 438 -0.51 24.23 -8.47
N PRO A 439 -0.96 24.29 -9.74
CA PRO A 439 -0.05 24.33 -10.89
C PRO A 439 0.81 25.61 -10.91
N PRO A 440 2.02 25.56 -11.48
CA PRO A 440 2.69 24.38 -12.01
C PRO A 440 3.18 23.41 -10.92
N LEU A 441 3.17 22.12 -11.23
CA LEU A 441 3.67 21.05 -10.35
C LEU A 441 5.01 20.53 -10.89
N PRO A 442 6.14 21.23 -10.65
CA PRO A 442 7.40 20.95 -11.35
C PRO A 442 8.01 19.57 -11.02
N ASN A 443 7.67 18.98 -9.87
CA ASN A 443 8.19 17.68 -9.47
C ASN A 443 7.16 16.55 -9.59
N LEU A 444 5.98 16.81 -10.16
CA LEU A 444 4.92 15.81 -10.31
C LEU A 444 4.40 15.79 -11.73
N ASP A 445 4.12 14.58 -12.19
CA ASP A 445 3.53 14.35 -13.49
C ASP A 445 2.20 13.61 -13.35
N ALA A 446 1.33 13.76 -14.34
CA ALA A 446 0.08 13.00 -14.38
C ALA A 446 0.38 11.53 -14.71
N LEU A 447 -0.08 10.62 -13.85
CA LEU A 447 -0.02 9.20 -14.17
C LEU A 447 -0.88 8.88 -15.41
N GLU A 448 -1.99 9.59 -15.59
CA GLU A 448 -2.84 9.52 -16.79
C GLU A 448 -3.24 10.95 -17.17
N ASP A 449 -3.06 11.32 -18.44
CA ASP A 449 -3.66 12.54 -18.98
C ASP A 449 -5.11 12.26 -19.37
N ARG A 450 -6.02 12.57 -18.44
CA ARG A 450 -7.47 12.36 -18.60
C ARG A 450 -8.05 13.09 -19.81
N GLY A 451 -7.52 14.28 -20.12
CA GLY A 451 -7.95 15.06 -21.29
C GLY A 451 -7.55 14.37 -22.58
N ALA A 452 -6.30 13.89 -22.65
CA ALA A 452 -5.82 13.11 -23.79
C ALA A 452 -6.60 11.80 -23.98
N VAL A 453 -6.89 11.06 -22.90
CA VAL A 453 -7.69 9.82 -22.96
C VAL A 453 -9.11 10.09 -23.46
N ALA A 454 -9.76 11.16 -22.97
CA ALA A 454 -11.10 11.54 -23.42
C ALA A 454 -11.12 11.91 -24.91
N LEU A 455 -10.12 12.69 -25.35
CA LEU A 455 -9.95 13.08 -26.75
C LEU A 455 -9.68 11.86 -27.64
N ALA A 456 -8.79 10.95 -27.24
CA ALA A 456 -8.51 9.73 -27.99
C ALA A 456 -9.78 8.87 -28.16
N ARG A 457 -10.57 8.69 -27.08
CA ARG A 457 -11.85 7.98 -27.15
C ARG A 457 -12.87 8.66 -28.06
N GLN A 458 -12.89 9.99 -28.09
CA GLN A 458 -13.73 10.75 -29.00
C GLN A 458 -13.32 10.48 -30.46
N VAL A 459 -12.03 10.62 -30.79
CA VAL A 459 -11.50 10.36 -32.13
C VAL A 459 -11.80 8.94 -32.58
N LEU A 460 -11.56 7.92 -31.73
CA LEU A 460 -11.85 6.53 -32.06
C LEU A 460 -13.33 6.29 -32.40
N ARG A 461 -14.25 7.00 -31.72
CA ARG A 461 -15.69 6.93 -32.03
C ARG A 461 -16.07 7.68 -33.30
N GLU A 462 -15.49 8.87 -33.52
CA GLU A 462 -15.73 9.70 -34.71
C GLU A 462 -15.27 8.97 -35.99
N GLU A 463 -14.09 8.37 -35.93
CA GLU A 463 -13.46 7.65 -37.05
C GLU A 463 -13.98 6.21 -37.22
N GLY A 464 -14.64 5.65 -36.20
CA GLY A 464 -15.07 4.25 -36.21
C GLY A 464 -13.90 3.26 -36.23
N LYS A 465 -12.74 3.64 -35.67
CA LYS A 465 -11.48 2.88 -35.71
C LYS A 465 -11.08 2.33 -34.34
N SER A 466 -10.17 1.36 -34.35
CA SER A 466 -9.62 0.73 -33.15
C SER A 466 -8.35 1.45 -32.68
N PHE A 467 -8.02 1.27 -31.40
CA PHE A 467 -6.81 1.87 -30.81
C PHE A 467 -5.54 1.14 -31.27
N GLY A 468 -4.61 1.89 -31.88
CA GLY A 468 -3.32 1.40 -32.38
C GLY A 468 -2.15 1.62 -31.41
N GLY A 469 -2.25 2.61 -30.52
CA GLY A 469 -1.24 2.87 -29.49
C GLY A 469 -1.17 4.35 -29.11
N TYR A 470 -0.59 4.61 -27.95
CA TYR A 470 -0.37 5.95 -27.40
C TYR A 470 1.11 6.11 -27.02
N LEU A 471 1.73 7.21 -27.46
CA LEU A 471 3.13 7.54 -27.19
C LEU A 471 3.23 8.81 -26.33
N SER A 472 4.08 8.78 -25.31
CA SER A 472 4.41 9.91 -24.43
C SER A 472 5.86 9.77 -23.96
N PRO A 473 6.56 10.88 -23.64
CA PRO A 473 7.88 10.80 -23.01
C PRO A 473 7.82 10.25 -21.57
N SER A 474 6.63 10.05 -21.00
CA SER A 474 6.41 9.48 -19.67
C SER A 474 6.11 7.99 -19.76
N TRP A 475 7.04 7.14 -19.31
CA TRP A 475 6.87 5.67 -19.23
C TRP A 475 5.60 5.25 -18.48
N PRO A 476 5.38 5.69 -17.22
CA PRO A 476 4.22 5.25 -16.47
C PRO A 476 2.90 5.68 -17.13
N ARG A 477 2.86 6.88 -17.72
CA ARG A 477 1.69 7.36 -18.47
C ARG A 477 1.45 6.55 -19.73
N THR A 478 2.49 6.32 -20.53
CA THR A 478 2.40 5.50 -21.73
C THR A 478 1.77 4.16 -21.40
N ASN A 479 2.31 3.46 -20.41
CA ASN A 479 1.85 2.12 -20.05
C ASN A 479 0.42 2.14 -19.51
N PHE A 480 0.10 3.06 -18.61
CA PHE A 480 -1.23 3.14 -18.01
C PHE A 480 -2.32 3.50 -19.03
N THR A 481 -2.07 4.53 -19.86
CA THR A 481 -3.00 4.98 -20.90
C THR A 481 -3.26 3.92 -21.96
N ASN A 482 -2.22 3.18 -22.38
CA ASN A 482 -2.40 2.12 -23.38
C ASN A 482 -3.29 0.99 -22.84
N VAL A 483 -3.13 0.57 -21.57
CA VAL A 483 -4.02 -0.41 -20.94
C VAL A 483 -5.45 0.12 -20.86
N GLU A 484 -5.62 1.38 -20.45
CA GLU A 484 -6.92 2.02 -20.32
C GLU A 484 -7.68 2.12 -21.66
N LEU A 485 -6.95 2.29 -22.76
CA LEU A 485 -7.50 2.30 -24.12
C LEU A 485 -7.57 0.89 -24.74
N GLY A 486 -7.31 -0.16 -23.96
CA GLY A 486 -7.59 -1.54 -24.33
C GLY A 486 -6.41 -2.28 -24.96
N TRP A 487 -5.17 -1.82 -24.77
CA TRP A 487 -4.00 -2.49 -25.30
C TRP A 487 -3.01 -2.96 -24.24
N VAL A 488 -2.71 -4.26 -24.28
CA VAL A 488 -1.66 -4.94 -23.55
C VAL A 488 -0.82 -5.74 -24.57
N PRO A 489 0.52 -5.63 -24.57
CA PRO A 489 1.38 -6.43 -25.44
C PRO A 489 1.19 -7.93 -25.18
N ASP A 490 1.11 -8.72 -26.24
CA ASP A 490 0.87 -10.17 -26.15
C ASP A 490 2.04 -10.91 -25.45
N ASP A 491 3.24 -10.34 -25.52
CA ASP A 491 4.47 -10.85 -24.91
C ASP A 491 4.85 -10.14 -23.60
N TRP A 492 3.99 -9.29 -23.05
CA TRP A 492 4.18 -8.51 -21.81
C TRP A 492 4.84 -9.30 -20.66
N SER A 493 4.35 -10.53 -20.44
CA SER A 493 4.85 -11.41 -19.38
C SER A 493 6.27 -11.95 -19.63
N ARG A 494 6.69 -12.05 -20.90
CA ARG A 494 8.04 -12.52 -21.29
C ARG A 494 9.08 -11.41 -21.19
N THR A 495 8.66 -10.15 -21.35
CA THR A 495 9.57 -9.00 -21.29
C THR A 495 9.75 -8.47 -19.86
N ASN A 496 9.32 -9.19 -18.82
CA ASN A 496 9.33 -8.73 -17.42
C ASN A 496 8.70 -7.35 -17.22
N GLY A 497 7.76 -7.01 -18.10
CA GLY A 497 7.11 -5.73 -18.06
C GLY A 497 7.84 -4.59 -18.80
N HIS A 498 8.76 -4.92 -19.71
CA HIS A 498 9.25 -3.93 -20.68
C HIS A 498 8.24 -3.78 -21.82
N TRP A 499 7.66 -2.59 -21.97
CA TRP A 499 6.73 -2.24 -23.03
C TRP A 499 7.47 -1.89 -24.33
N PRO A 500 7.24 -2.62 -25.44
CA PRO A 500 7.83 -2.31 -26.74
C PRO A 500 7.50 -0.89 -27.23
N LEU A 501 6.33 -0.38 -26.83
CA LEU A 501 5.88 0.99 -27.08
C LEU A 501 6.89 2.06 -26.78
N PHE A 502 7.47 1.99 -25.60
CA PHE A 502 8.29 3.07 -25.10
C PHE A 502 9.75 2.76 -25.33
N VAL A 503 10.16 1.49 -25.24
CA VAL A 503 11.53 1.08 -25.60
C VAL A 503 11.80 1.34 -27.09
N SER A 504 10.84 1.04 -27.97
CA SER A 504 11.06 1.01 -29.43
C SER A 504 10.06 1.81 -30.26
N GLY A 505 9.12 2.53 -29.64
CA GLY A 505 8.08 3.27 -30.37
C GLY A 505 7.08 2.37 -31.09
N GLN A 506 7.07 1.06 -30.81
CA GLN A 506 6.25 0.09 -31.53
C GLN A 506 4.77 0.30 -31.19
N VAL A 507 4.02 0.75 -32.19
CA VAL A 507 2.56 0.91 -32.18
C VAL A 507 1.95 0.00 -33.25
N ARG A 508 0.68 -0.39 -33.08
CA ARG A 508 -0.06 -1.10 -34.12
C ARG A 508 -0.50 -0.11 -35.19
N GLN A 509 -0.04 -0.31 -36.41
CA GLN A 509 -0.39 0.48 -37.59
C GLN A 509 -1.08 -0.40 -38.62
N GLY A 510 -1.93 0.20 -39.44
CA GLY A 510 -2.68 -0.49 -40.49
C GLY A 510 -4.15 -0.06 -40.57
N PRO A 511 -4.87 -0.50 -41.61
CA PRO A 511 -6.25 -0.08 -41.84
C PRO A 511 -7.14 -0.30 -40.62
N GLY A 512 -7.91 0.72 -40.25
CA GLY A 512 -8.85 0.67 -39.12
C GLY A 512 -8.22 0.94 -37.76
N LEU A 513 -7.00 1.47 -37.70
CA LEU A 513 -6.29 1.79 -36.46
C LEU A 513 -5.95 3.27 -36.34
N CYS A 514 -6.02 3.81 -35.13
CA CYS A 514 -5.55 5.15 -34.79
C CYS A 514 -4.40 5.11 -33.79
N VAL A 515 -3.30 5.81 -34.10
CA VAL A 515 -2.15 6.02 -33.23
C VAL A 515 -2.19 7.44 -32.68
N PHE A 516 -1.86 7.61 -31.39
CA PHE A 516 -1.88 8.87 -30.67
C PHE A 516 -0.50 9.18 -30.08
N TRP A 517 -0.12 10.45 -30.00
CA TRP A 517 1.11 10.87 -29.32
C TRP A 517 1.00 12.27 -28.72
N GLU A 518 1.65 12.48 -27.58
CA GLU A 518 1.80 13.82 -26.99
C GLU A 518 2.80 14.64 -27.81
N ALA A 519 2.44 15.88 -28.14
CA ALA A 519 3.20 16.73 -29.05
C ALA A 519 3.33 18.20 -28.60
N SER A 520 3.07 18.48 -27.31
CA SER A 520 3.25 19.83 -26.77
C SER A 520 4.74 20.21 -26.82
N ALA A 521 5.05 21.50 -26.90
CA ALA A 521 6.44 21.96 -26.96
C ALA A 521 7.30 21.43 -25.80
N SER A 522 6.72 21.30 -24.60
CA SER A 522 7.37 20.74 -23.41
C SER A 522 7.72 19.25 -23.51
N ASP A 523 7.06 18.51 -24.38
CA ASP A 523 7.17 17.04 -24.44
C ASP A 523 8.44 16.62 -25.20
N TRP A 524 8.93 17.48 -26.09
CA TRP A 524 10.11 17.22 -26.91
C TRP A 524 11.39 17.06 -26.12
N GLU A 525 11.55 17.82 -25.03
CA GLU A 525 12.71 17.65 -24.16
C GLU A 525 12.73 16.25 -23.55
N GLY A 526 11.55 15.75 -23.13
CA GLY A 526 11.38 14.40 -22.60
C GLY A 526 11.73 13.32 -23.62
N TYR A 527 11.22 13.43 -24.86
CA TYR A 527 11.56 12.50 -25.92
C TYR A 527 13.06 12.49 -26.24
N GLN A 528 13.69 13.67 -26.30
CA GLN A 528 15.13 13.79 -26.59
C GLN A 528 15.98 13.22 -25.45
N ARG A 529 15.60 13.50 -24.20
CA ARG A 529 16.29 12.97 -23.02
C ARG A 529 16.27 11.44 -23.05
N PHE A 530 15.09 10.86 -23.28
CA PHE A 530 14.94 9.41 -23.34
C PHE A 530 15.72 8.79 -24.50
N SER A 531 15.71 9.40 -25.68
CA SER A 531 16.51 8.92 -26.82
C SER A 531 18.01 8.94 -26.54
N LYS A 532 18.51 9.98 -25.84
CA LYS A 532 19.94 10.11 -25.48
C LYS A 532 20.37 9.17 -24.36
N GLU A 533 19.57 9.07 -23.30
CA GLU A 533 19.94 8.32 -22.08
C GLU A 533 19.75 6.81 -22.26
N GLU A 534 18.70 6.40 -23.01
CA GLU A 534 18.26 5.01 -23.08
C GLU A 534 18.41 4.42 -24.50
N GLY A 535 18.94 5.19 -25.45
CA GLY A 535 19.14 4.77 -26.83
C GLY A 535 17.84 4.47 -27.59
N SER A 536 16.71 4.99 -27.11
CA SER A 536 15.39 4.72 -27.68
C SER A 536 15.15 5.48 -29.00
N PRO A 537 14.55 4.83 -30.03
CA PRO A 537 14.14 5.50 -31.26
C PRO A 537 12.83 6.29 -31.10
N LEU A 538 12.24 6.37 -29.90
CA LEU A 538 10.92 6.97 -29.66
C LEU A 538 10.81 8.40 -30.21
N ALA A 539 11.85 9.23 -30.03
CA ALA A 539 11.85 10.60 -30.54
C ALA A 539 11.76 10.66 -32.07
N ASP A 540 12.47 9.77 -32.77
CA ASP A 540 12.47 9.72 -34.23
C ASP A 540 11.18 9.12 -34.78
N VAL A 541 10.60 8.13 -34.07
CA VAL A 541 9.26 7.60 -34.39
C VAL A 541 8.20 8.69 -34.30
N VAL A 542 8.18 9.46 -33.20
CA VAL A 542 7.21 10.55 -33.01
C VAL A 542 7.40 11.66 -34.05
N ARG A 543 8.64 12.03 -34.38
CA ARG A 543 8.91 12.95 -35.50
C ARG A 543 8.42 12.42 -36.83
N GLY A 544 8.65 11.13 -37.09
CA GLY A 544 8.18 10.45 -38.30
C GLY A 544 6.66 10.49 -38.42
N LEU A 545 5.93 10.24 -37.33
CA LEU A 545 4.47 10.36 -37.26
C LEU A 545 4.00 11.79 -37.48
N GLN A 546 4.66 12.77 -36.85
CA GLN A 546 4.29 14.18 -36.95
C GLN A 546 4.58 14.79 -38.32
N ALA A 547 5.56 14.28 -39.06
CA ALA A 547 5.87 14.71 -40.42
C ALA A 547 4.87 14.18 -41.46
N ARG A 548 3.94 13.30 -41.08
CA ARG A 548 2.94 12.74 -42.01
C ARG A 548 1.89 13.81 -42.34
N PRO A 549 1.47 13.95 -43.61
CA PRO A 549 0.51 14.97 -44.03
C PRO A 549 -0.91 14.75 -43.48
N ASP A 550 -1.22 13.52 -43.05
CA ASP A 550 -2.50 13.11 -42.48
C ASP A 550 -2.50 13.14 -40.94
N ALA A 551 -1.43 13.63 -40.30
CA ALA A 551 -1.39 13.82 -38.86
C ALA A 551 -2.27 15.00 -38.43
N VAL A 552 -3.15 14.77 -37.45
CA VAL A 552 -4.05 15.80 -36.90
C VAL A 552 -3.69 16.06 -35.46
N CYS A 553 -3.52 17.33 -35.09
CA CYS A 553 -3.23 17.75 -33.72
C CYS A 553 -4.39 18.56 -33.16
N ARG A 554 -4.81 18.24 -31.94
CA ARG A 554 -5.86 18.95 -31.21
C ARG A 554 -5.35 19.31 -29.81
N GLU A 555 -5.69 20.51 -29.35
CA GLU A 555 -5.45 20.89 -27.96
C GLU A 555 -6.52 20.31 -27.04
N HIS A 556 -6.13 19.99 -25.81
CA HIS A 556 -7.04 19.55 -24.76
C HIS A 556 -6.69 20.19 -23.42
N ALA A 557 -7.67 20.25 -22.52
CA ALA A 557 -7.48 20.76 -21.17
C ALA A 557 -6.56 19.84 -20.36
N ALA A 558 -5.50 20.42 -19.80
CA ALA A 558 -4.54 19.75 -18.93
C ALA A 558 -4.29 20.65 -17.71
N PRO A 559 -5.18 20.63 -16.70
CA PRO A 559 -5.17 21.60 -15.59
C PRO A 559 -3.94 21.47 -14.67
N TRP A 560 -3.08 20.49 -14.89
CA TRP A 560 -1.87 20.24 -14.12
C TRP A 560 -0.61 20.89 -14.70
N VAL A 561 -0.65 21.41 -15.94
CA VAL A 561 0.43 22.21 -16.53
C VAL A 561 0.15 23.71 -16.41
N ALA A 562 1.20 24.53 -16.46
CA ALA A 562 1.08 26.00 -16.35
C ALA A 562 0.22 26.62 -17.46
N SER A 563 0.30 26.08 -18.69
CA SER A 563 -0.50 26.54 -19.83
C SER A 563 -2.00 26.24 -19.69
N GLY A 564 -2.39 25.31 -18.80
CA GLY A 564 -3.75 24.79 -18.70
C GLY A 564 -4.19 23.89 -19.87
N SER A 565 -3.38 23.79 -20.93
CA SER A 565 -3.62 22.95 -22.11
C SER A 565 -2.36 22.20 -22.55
N ARG A 566 -2.58 21.06 -23.21
CA ARG A 566 -1.56 20.25 -23.89
C ARG A 566 -2.05 19.90 -25.31
N THR A 567 -1.13 19.43 -26.15
CA THR A 567 -1.44 19.01 -27.52
C THR A 567 -1.34 17.49 -27.65
N LEU A 568 -2.42 16.88 -28.15
CA LEU A 568 -2.44 15.49 -28.57
C LEU A 568 -2.55 15.43 -30.10
N CYS A 569 -1.62 14.73 -30.73
CA CYS A 569 -1.70 14.43 -32.16
C CYS A 569 -2.11 12.99 -32.37
N TYR A 570 -2.71 12.72 -33.52
CA TYR A 570 -3.10 11.37 -33.92
C TYR A 570 -3.08 11.20 -35.43
N ARG A 571 -3.07 9.94 -35.84
CA ARG A 571 -3.17 9.49 -37.23
C ARG A 571 -4.03 8.24 -37.28
N CYS A 572 -4.96 8.19 -38.22
CA CYS A 572 -5.95 7.13 -38.34
C CYS A 572 -5.88 6.53 -39.74
N ASP A 573 -5.33 5.33 -39.86
CA ASP A 573 -5.14 4.60 -41.14
C ASP A 573 -6.41 3.91 -41.63
#